data_AF-A0AAV4AQR6-F1
#
_entry.id   AF-A0AAV4AQR6-F1
#
_cell.length_a   1.000
_cell.length_b   1.000
_cell.length_c   1.000
_cell.angle_alpha   90.00
_cell.angle_beta   90.00
_cell.angle_gamma   90.00
#
_symmetry.space_group_name_H-M   'P 1'
#
loop_
_entity.id
_entity.type
_entity.pdbx_description
1 polymer ?
#
loop_
_entity_poly.entity_id
_entity_poly.type
_entity_poly.pdbx_seq_one_letter_code
_entity_poly.pdbx_strand_id
1 'polypeptide(L)'
;MITDEIRLEEDSTQMQKAVQQSQQVHWTSWESALQRFLTWNEIWHVALLRIIFRIRAVYDLLPSNANLVRWRMKDATCPLCRGKQTAEHVLAYCKIALNQGSHTWRHNRVYKNLL
;
A
#
# COMPACT_ATOMS: atom_id res chain seq x y z
N MET A 1 -38.33 2.84 2.34
CA MET A 1 -38.38 4.18 2.96
C MET A 1 -37.76 4.16 4.35
N ILE A 2 -38.39 3.58 5.38
CA ILE A 2 -37.80 3.50 6.74
C ILE A 2 -36.50 2.66 6.75
N THR A 3 -36.45 1.56 6.00
CA THR A 3 -35.26 0.72 5.87
C THR A 3 -34.09 1.41 5.20
N ASP A 4 -34.38 2.35 4.28
CA ASP A 4 -33.34 3.08 3.55
C ASP A 4 -32.73 4.17 4.44
N GLU A 5 -33.55 4.83 5.26
CA GLU A 5 -33.11 5.81 6.25
C GLU A 5 -32.22 5.16 7.33
N ILE A 6 -32.65 4.01 7.88
CA ILE A 6 -31.84 3.25 8.85
C ILE A 6 -30.49 2.85 8.24
N ARG A 7 -30.49 2.38 6.99
CA ARG A 7 -29.26 2.00 6.28
C ARG A 7 -28.32 3.20 6.11
N LEU A 8 -28.85 4.38 5.77
CA LEU A 8 -28.04 5.59 5.63
C LEU A 8 -27.42 6.04 6.95
N GLU A 9 -28.17 5.97 8.06
CA GLU A 9 -27.64 6.26 9.39
C GLU A 9 -26.54 5.28 9.80
N GLU A 10 -26.73 3.99 9.54
CA GLU A 10 -25.72 2.95 9.77
C GLU A 10 -24.46 3.18 8.93
N ASP A 11 -24.61 3.44 7.62
CA ASP A 11 -23.50 3.74 6.70
C ASP A 11 -22.71 4.97 7.17
N SER A 12 -23.40 6.01 7.67
CA SER A 12 -22.75 7.21 8.20
C SER A 12 -21.94 6.93 9.46
N THR A 13 -22.47 6.10 10.37
CA THR A 13 -21.80 5.71 11.61
C THR A 13 -20.58 4.85 11.32
N GLN A 14 -20.70 3.92 10.37
CA GLN A 14 -19.58 3.10 9.91
C GLN A 14 -18.49 3.96 9.27
N MET A 15 -18.86 4.93 8.43
CA MET A 15 -17.91 5.85 7.80
C MET A 15 -17.16 6.69 8.84
N GLN A 16 -17.86 7.23 9.85
CA GLN A 16 -17.23 7.98 10.94
C GLN A 16 -16.19 7.15 11.69
N LYS A 17 -16.51 5.89 12.00
CA LYS A 17 -15.58 4.95 12.64
C LYS A 17 -14.40 4.62 11.73
N ALA A 18 -14.67 4.41 10.44
CA ALA A 18 -13.69 4.08 9.43
C ALA A 18 -12.62 5.17 9.29
N VAL A 19 -13.02 6.44 9.22
CA VAL A 19 -12.08 7.58 9.10
C VAL A 19 -11.11 7.67 10.31
N GLN A 20 -11.53 7.23 11.50
CA GLN A 20 -10.66 7.19 12.68
C GLN A 20 -9.60 6.07 12.62
N GLN A 21 -9.73 5.11 11.71
CA GLN A 21 -8.88 3.93 11.58
C GLN A 21 -7.96 4.02 10.36
N SER A 22 -7.18 5.09 10.25
CA SER A 22 -6.37 5.46 9.07
C SER A 22 -5.50 4.34 8.47
N GLN A 23 -5.02 3.38 9.29
CA GLN A 23 -4.22 2.26 8.80
C GLN A 23 -5.06 1.10 8.24
N GLN A 24 -6.15 0.73 8.91
CA GLN A 24 -7.01 -0.41 8.52
C GLN A 24 -7.98 -0.01 7.42
N VAL A 25 -8.33 1.26 7.40
CA VAL A 25 -9.34 1.86 6.53
C VAL A 25 -8.65 2.89 5.63
N HIS A 26 -7.51 2.51 5.06
CA HIS A 26 -6.78 3.39 4.14
C HIS A 26 -7.60 3.71 2.88
N TRP A 27 -8.64 2.91 2.58
CA TRP A 27 -9.53 3.13 1.45
C TRP A 27 -10.33 4.43 1.54
N THR A 28 -10.51 5.02 2.72
CA THR A 28 -11.19 6.33 2.85
C THR A 28 -10.36 7.48 2.25
N SER A 29 -9.07 7.27 1.96
CA SER A 29 -8.19 8.28 1.37
C SER A 29 -7.85 8.00 -0.10
N TRP A 30 -8.54 7.08 -0.76
CA TRP A 30 -8.21 6.62 -2.13
C TRP A 30 -8.85 7.45 -3.25
N GLU A 31 -9.21 8.71 -3.00
CA GLU A 31 -9.86 9.60 -4.00
C GLU A 31 -9.05 9.71 -5.31
N SER A 32 -7.73 9.65 -5.24
CA SER A 32 -6.81 9.71 -6.39
C SER A 32 -6.18 8.36 -6.76
N ALA A 33 -6.58 7.27 -6.11
CA ALA A 33 -6.00 5.97 -6.37
C ALA A 33 -6.50 5.39 -7.70
N LEU A 34 -5.59 4.84 -8.50
CA LEU A 34 -5.95 4.09 -9.69
C LEU A 34 -6.68 2.82 -9.31
N GLN A 35 -7.95 2.72 -9.69
CA GLN A 35 -8.74 1.52 -9.48
C GLN A 35 -8.10 0.34 -10.22
N ARG A 36 -7.87 -0.74 -9.50
CA ARG A 36 -7.31 -1.98 -10.03
C ARG A 36 -8.17 -3.15 -9.62
N PHE A 37 -8.65 -3.88 -10.61
CA PHE A 37 -9.39 -5.11 -10.39
C PHE A 37 -8.42 -6.29 -10.30
N LEU A 38 -8.74 -7.22 -9.39
CA LEU A 38 -8.09 -8.52 -9.29
C LEU A 38 -9.11 -9.52 -9.81
N THR A 39 -8.95 -9.95 -11.05
CA THR A 39 -9.87 -10.89 -11.69
C THR A 39 -9.69 -12.29 -11.11
N TRP A 40 -10.73 -13.12 -11.16
CA TRP A 40 -10.63 -14.53 -10.78
C TRP A 40 -9.52 -15.26 -11.54
N ASN A 41 -9.39 -14.97 -12.83
CA ASN A 41 -8.32 -15.50 -13.68
C ASN A 41 -6.93 -15.12 -13.13
N GLU A 42 -6.71 -13.85 -12.78
CA GLU A 42 -5.45 -13.45 -12.13
C GLU A 42 -5.24 -14.17 -10.80
N ILE A 43 -6.27 -14.34 -9.97
CA ILE A 43 -6.12 -15.02 -8.68
C ILE A 43 -5.65 -16.48 -8.86
N TRP A 44 -6.20 -17.19 -9.85
CA TRP A 44 -5.86 -18.59 -10.10
C TRP A 44 -4.51 -18.80 -10.77
N HIS A 45 -4.09 -17.87 -11.63
CA HIS A 45 -2.91 -18.06 -12.47
C HIS A 45 -1.68 -17.25 -12.04
N VAL A 46 -1.85 -16.27 -11.15
CA VAL A 46 -0.74 -15.47 -10.63
C VAL A 46 -0.19 -16.11 -9.35
N ALA A 47 1.15 -16.19 -9.25
CA ALA A 47 1.82 -16.66 -8.03
C ALA A 47 1.29 -15.94 -6.77
N LEU A 48 0.96 -16.71 -5.74
CA LEU A 48 0.37 -16.22 -4.48
C LEU A 48 1.17 -15.06 -3.87
N LEU A 49 2.50 -15.12 -3.92
CA LEU A 49 3.38 -14.07 -3.41
C LEU A 49 3.18 -12.70 -4.10
N ARG A 50 2.84 -12.69 -5.40
CA ARG A 50 2.53 -11.45 -6.14
C ARG A 50 1.22 -10.84 -5.66
N ILE A 51 0.21 -11.68 -5.40
CA ILE A 51 -1.09 -11.23 -4.90
C ILE A 51 -0.93 -10.66 -3.50
N ILE A 52 -0.22 -11.38 -2.61
CA ILE A 52 0.10 -10.92 -1.26
C ILE A 52 0.87 -9.60 -1.31
N PHE A 53 1.90 -9.49 -2.16
CA PHE A 53 2.68 -8.27 -2.31
C PHE A 53 1.79 -7.11 -2.77
N ARG A 54 0.92 -7.32 -3.77
CA ARG A 54 0.01 -6.29 -4.28
C ARG A 54 -0.96 -5.81 -3.21
N ILE A 55 -1.60 -6.71 -2.47
CA ILE A 55 -2.51 -6.37 -1.37
C ILE A 55 -1.75 -5.59 -0.29
N ARG A 56 -0.59 -6.09 0.15
CA ARG A 56 0.22 -5.41 1.17
C ARG A 56 0.74 -4.05 0.73
N ALA A 57 1.04 -3.86 -0.56
CA ALA A 57 1.45 -2.57 -1.10
C ALA A 57 0.31 -1.55 -1.04
N VAL A 58 -0.91 -1.97 -1.40
CA VAL A 58 -2.12 -1.13 -1.41
C VAL A 58 -2.49 -0.64 -0.01
N TYR A 59 -2.34 -1.50 1.01
CA TYR A 59 -2.66 -1.16 2.40
C TYR A 59 -1.46 -0.63 3.22
N ASP A 60 -0.35 -0.27 2.57
CA ASP A 60 0.89 0.18 3.24
C ASP A 60 1.35 -0.77 4.36
N LEU A 61 1.34 -2.08 4.09
CA LEU A 61 1.75 -3.15 5.01
C LEU A 61 3.14 -3.72 4.68
N LEU A 62 3.82 -3.16 3.69
CA LEU A 62 5.19 -3.56 3.35
C LEU A 62 6.16 -3.07 4.44
N PRO A 63 7.30 -3.77 4.65
CA PRO A 63 8.30 -3.39 5.66
C PRO A 63 9.14 -2.18 5.21
N SER A 64 8.48 -1.05 4.94
CA SER A 64 9.14 0.24 4.76
C SER A 64 9.66 0.73 6.11
N ASN A 65 10.72 1.53 6.14
CA ASN A 65 11.21 2.08 7.41
C ASN A 65 10.14 2.94 8.11
N ALA A 66 9.25 3.62 7.38
CA ALA A 66 8.10 4.29 7.97
C ALA A 66 7.16 3.33 8.74
N ASN A 67 6.91 2.13 8.20
CA ASN A 67 6.13 1.10 8.89
C ASN A 67 6.91 0.44 10.03
N LEU A 68 8.21 0.24 9.87
CA LEU A 68 9.06 -0.29 10.93
C LEU A 68 9.07 0.63 12.16
N VAL A 69 8.98 1.96 11.99
CA VAL A 69 8.80 2.90 13.11
C VAL A 69 7.45 2.68 13.80
N ARG A 70 6.37 2.55 13.02
CA ARG A 70 5.03 2.23 13.57
C ARG A 70 5.07 0.92 14.37
N TRP A 71 5.85 -0.04 13.91
CA TRP A 71 6.09 -1.33 14.58
C TRP A 71 7.20 -1.29 15.65
N ARG A 72 7.73 -0.10 15.98
CA ARG A 72 8.76 0.14 17.01
C ARG A 72 10.06 -0.65 16.79
N MET A 73 10.44 -0.87 15.54
CA MET A 73 11.61 -1.65 15.17
C MET A 73 12.82 -0.83 14.69
N LYS A 74 12.62 0.31 14.01
CA LYS A 74 13.70 1.12 13.41
C LYS A 74 13.28 2.58 13.21
N ASP A 75 14.23 3.43 12.79
CA ASP A 75 14.01 4.81 12.35
C ASP A 75 13.40 4.90 10.94
N ALA A 76 12.66 5.99 10.66
CA ALA A 76 11.93 6.20 9.40
C ALA A 76 12.83 6.52 8.19
N THR A 77 14.13 6.65 8.42
CA THR A 77 15.05 7.34 7.52
C THR A 77 15.54 6.41 6.41
N CYS A 78 15.51 6.89 5.17
CA CYS A 78 16.08 6.19 4.04
C CYS A 78 17.61 6.11 4.19
N PRO A 79 18.22 4.93 4.11
CA PRO A 79 19.68 4.80 4.22
C PRO A 79 20.43 5.42 3.04
N LEU A 80 19.74 5.63 1.90
CA LEU A 80 20.33 6.25 0.73
C LEU A 80 20.24 7.77 0.83
N CYS A 81 19.03 8.33 0.76
CA CYS A 81 18.84 9.78 0.60
C CYS A 81 18.52 10.53 1.89
N ARG A 82 18.51 9.83 3.05
CA ARG A 82 18.19 10.38 4.38
C ARG A 82 16.80 11.04 4.53
N GLY A 83 15.91 10.88 3.55
CA GLY A 83 14.51 11.32 3.64
C GLY A 83 13.62 10.29 4.35
N LYS A 84 12.35 10.61 4.60
CA LYS A 84 11.36 9.65 5.11
C LYS A 84 11.14 8.54 4.08
N GLN A 85 11.34 7.29 4.49
CA GLN A 85 11.22 6.13 3.62
C GLN A 85 9.85 5.45 3.79
N THR A 86 8.90 5.87 2.96
CA THR A 86 7.60 5.20 2.75
C THR A 86 7.72 4.08 1.71
N ALA A 87 6.68 3.27 1.54
CA ALA A 87 6.64 2.27 0.46
C ALA A 87 6.82 2.92 -0.94
N GLU A 88 6.11 4.01 -1.21
CA GLU A 88 6.24 4.80 -2.44
C GLU A 88 7.66 5.36 -2.63
N HIS A 89 8.30 5.78 -1.54
CA HIS A 89 9.68 6.23 -1.60
C HIS A 89 10.62 5.12 -2.10
N VAL A 90 10.47 3.90 -1.56
CA VAL A 90 11.31 2.75 -1.95
C VAL A 90 10.99 2.31 -3.38
N LEU A 91 9.72 2.35 -3.77
CA LEU A 91 9.23 1.80 -5.03
C LEU A 91 9.21 2.77 -6.20
N ALA A 92 9.32 4.08 -6.00
CA ALA A 92 9.17 5.07 -7.08
C ALA A 92 10.00 6.36 -6.89
N TYR A 93 10.13 6.89 -5.67
CA TYR A 93 10.53 8.30 -5.47
C TYR A 93 11.90 8.54 -4.81
N CYS A 94 12.69 7.50 -4.50
CA CYS A 94 14.02 7.73 -3.92
C CYS A 94 14.96 8.38 -4.94
N LYS A 95 15.28 9.67 -4.74
CA LYS A 95 16.14 10.47 -5.64
C LYS A 95 17.47 9.81 -5.99
N ILE A 96 18.15 9.22 -5.01
CA ILE A 96 19.43 8.54 -5.22
C ILE A 96 19.23 7.24 -6.00
N ALA A 97 18.19 6.47 -5.68
CA ALA A 97 17.90 5.23 -6.38
C ALA A 97 17.49 5.45 -7.84
N LEU A 98 16.77 6.55 -8.11
CA LEU A 98 16.41 7.00 -9.44
C LEU A 98 17.66 7.39 -10.25
N ASN A 99 18.51 8.25 -9.69
CA ASN A 99 19.72 8.72 -10.36
C ASN A 99 20.73 7.60 -10.65
N GLN A 100 20.79 6.58 -9.78
CA GLN A 100 21.69 5.44 -9.96
C GLN A 100 21.12 4.33 -10.86
N GLY A 101 19.89 4.47 -11.37
CA GLY A 101 19.20 3.41 -12.12
C GLY A 101 18.91 2.14 -11.30
N SER A 102 19.18 2.15 -10.00
CA SER A 102 18.95 1.01 -9.10
C SER A 102 17.47 0.74 -8.84
N HIS A 103 16.62 1.73 -9.12
CA HIS A 103 15.17 1.56 -9.20
C HIS A 103 14.78 0.45 -10.20
N THR A 104 15.30 0.50 -11.43
CA THR A 104 15.05 -0.48 -12.48
C THR A 104 15.56 -1.86 -12.08
N TRP A 105 16.72 -1.93 -11.41
CA TRP A 105 17.26 -3.19 -10.91
C TRP A 105 16.37 -3.81 -9.82
N ARG A 106 15.89 -3.02 -8.85
CA ARG A 106 14.99 -3.51 -7.79
C ARG A 106 13.67 -3.98 -8.37
N HIS A 107 13.08 -3.20 -9.27
CA HIS A 107 11.87 -3.58 -9.99
C HIS A 107 12.09 -4.89 -10.75
N ASN A 108 13.14 -4.97 -11.58
CA ASN A 108 13.45 -6.15 -12.37
C ASN A 108 13.79 -7.37 -11.51
N ARG A 109 14.44 -7.17 -10.36
CA ARG A 109 14.74 -8.26 -9.42
C ARG A 109 13.50 -8.76 -8.72
N VAL A 110 12.58 -7.87 -8.32
CA VAL A 110 11.26 -8.26 -7.82
C VAL A 110 10.51 -9.03 -8.92
N TYR A 111 10.44 -8.52 -10.16
CA TYR A 111 9.84 -9.24 -11.28
C TYR A 111 10.47 -10.62 -11.53
N LYS A 112 11.80 -10.76 -11.46
CA LYS A 112 12.51 -12.04 -11.64
C LYS A 112 12.24 -13.07 -10.55
N ASN A 113 11.97 -12.64 -9.31
CA ASN A 113 11.63 -13.57 -8.22
C ASN A 113 10.13 -13.89 -8.17
N LEU A 114 9.35 -13.21 -9.01
CA LEU A 114 7.91 -13.40 -9.08
C LEU A 114 7.53 -14.25 -10.30
N LEU A 115 8.34 -14.29 -11.36
CA LEU A 115 8.22 -15.22 -12.50
C LEU A 115 8.79 -16.59 -12.12
#